data_AF-A0AAN7X143-F1
#
_entry.id   AF-A0AAN7X143-F1
#
_cell.length_a   1.000
_cell.length_b   1.000
_cell.length_c   1.000
_cell.angle_alpha   90.00
_cell.angle_beta   90.00
_cell.angle_gamma   90.00
#
_symmetry.space_group_name_H-M   'P 1'
#
loop_
_entity.id
_entity.type
_entity.pdbx_description
1 polymer ?
#
loop_
_entity_poly.entity_id
_entity_poly.type
_entity_poly.pdbx_seq_one_letter_code
_entity_poly.pdbx_strand_id
1 'polypeptide(L)'
;MKPAKLRHLETKHPDYVKKDRAFFERKGEDYRQQQQRMVNVTSVFAKASSYLVAQRIAKVRKPHTIAEELLLPAAMDLCDGGERCGCQIAKCISVK
;
A
#
# COMPACT_ATOMS: atom_id res chain seq x y z
N MET A 1 -6.86 0.51 -29.36
CA MET A 1 -7.54 0.77 -28.07
C MET A 1 -9.05 0.78 -28.27
N LYS A 2 -9.85 0.38 -27.26
CA LYS A 2 -11.31 0.44 -27.36
C LYS A 2 -11.81 1.90 -27.29
N PRO A 3 -12.80 2.34 -28.10
CA PRO A 3 -13.26 3.73 -28.16
C PRO A 3 -13.72 4.30 -26.81
N ALA A 4 -14.40 3.49 -25.99
CA ALA A 4 -14.85 3.90 -24.66
C ALA A 4 -13.70 4.34 -23.73
N LYS A 5 -12.51 3.74 -23.86
CA LYS A 5 -11.33 4.10 -23.05
C LYS A 5 -10.71 5.42 -23.49
N LEU A 6 -10.81 5.77 -24.78
CA LEU A 6 -10.33 7.06 -25.29
C LEU A 6 -11.20 8.21 -24.79
N ARG A 7 -12.53 8.03 -24.79
CA ARG A 7 -13.47 9.01 -24.20
C ARG A 7 -13.25 9.23 -22.70
N HIS A 8 -12.83 8.18 -21.98
CA HIS A 8 -12.48 8.31 -20.57
C HIS A 8 -11.22 9.18 -20.37
N LEU A 9 -10.22 9.07 -21.25
CA LEU A 9 -9.05 9.94 -21.23
C LEU A 9 -9.47 11.40 -21.47
N GLU A 10 -10.32 11.66 -22.45
CA GLU A 10 -10.80 13.02 -22.76
C GLU A 10 -11.58 13.66 -21.61
N THR A 11 -12.35 12.88 -20.88
CA THR A 11 -13.27 13.40 -19.83
C THR A 11 -12.67 13.43 -18.44
N LYS A 12 -11.77 12.50 -18.10
CA LYS A 12 -11.22 12.33 -16.75
C LYS A 12 -9.72 12.58 -16.67
N HIS A 13 -9.00 12.44 -17.78
CA HIS A 13 -7.54 12.50 -17.83
C HIS A 13 -7.07 13.30 -19.06
N PRO A 14 -7.50 14.58 -19.20
CA PRO A 14 -7.24 15.36 -20.41
C PRO A 14 -5.74 15.50 -20.72
N ASP A 15 -4.90 15.50 -19.69
CA ASP A 15 -3.43 15.57 -19.80
C ASP A 15 -2.81 14.38 -20.54
N TYR A 16 -3.53 13.27 -20.62
CA TYR A 16 -3.06 12.02 -21.21
C TYR A 16 -3.58 11.79 -22.65
N VAL A 17 -4.48 12.65 -23.15
CA VAL A 17 -5.11 12.49 -24.48
C VAL A 17 -4.10 12.59 -25.62
N LYS A 18 -3.12 13.49 -25.49
CA LYS A 18 -2.09 13.73 -26.52
C LYS A 18 -0.84 12.85 -26.38
N LYS A 19 -0.83 11.93 -25.42
CA LYS A 19 0.33 11.06 -25.17
C LYS A 19 0.34 9.91 -26.18
N ASP A 20 1.53 9.55 -26.62
CA ASP A 20 1.73 8.50 -27.61
C ASP A 20 1.63 7.11 -26.97
N ARG A 21 1.63 6.07 -27.82
CA ARG A 21 1.56 4.69 -27.36
C ARG A 21 2.76 4.31 -26.49
N ALA A 22 3.96 4.78 -26.84
CA ALA A 22 5.19 4.47 -26.13
C ALA A 22 5.18 4.97 -24.68
N PHE A 23 4.54 6.12 -24.42
CA PHE A 23 4.32 6.61 -23.07
C PHE A 23 3.53 5.61 -22.21
N PHE A 24 2.43 5.05 -22.73
CA PHE A 24 1.59 4.11 -21.98
C PHE A 24 2.28 2.77 -21.74
N GLU A 25 3.08 2.29 -22.70
CA GLU A 25 3.88 1.07 -22.54
C GLU A 25 4.90 1.22 -21.42
N ARG A 26 5.65 2.34 -21.40
CA ARG A 26 6.60 2.66 -20.32
C ARG A 26 5.90 2.80 -18.96
N LYS A 27 4.80 3.55 -18.91
CA LYS A 27 4.01 3.73 -17.68
C LYS A 27 3.50 2.40 -17.13
N GLY A 28 3.13 1.47 -18.02
CA GLY A 28 2.71 0.12 -17.66
C GLY A 28 3.84 -0.72 -17.07
N GLU A 29 5.08 -0.56 -17.54
CA GLU A 29 6.26 -1.17 -16.93
C GLU A 29 6.56 -0.58 -15.55
N ASP A 30 6.51 0.75 -15.42
CA ASP A 30 6.70 1.44 -14.15
C ASP A 30 5.72 0.94 -13.07
N TYR A 31 4.44 0.79 -13.44
CA TYR A 31 3.42 0.26 -12.52
C TYR A 31 3.64 -1.19 -12.16
N ARG A 32 4.08 -2.04 -13.10
CA ARG A 32 4.43 -3.44 -12.80
C ARG A 32 5.60 -3.53 -11.81
N GLN A 33 6.63 -2.73 -12.02
CA GLN A 33 7.77 -2.65 -11.09
C GLN A 33 7.33 -2.12 -9.72
N GLN A 34 6.48 -1.09 -9.68
CA GLN A 34 5.92 -0.57 -8.43
C GLN A 34 5.10 -1.63 -7.69
N GLN A 35 4.25 -2.37 -8.40
CA GLN A 35 3.47 -3.46 -7.82
C GLN A 35 4.37 -4.53 -7.21
N GLN A 36 5.43 -4.95 -7.92
CA GLN A 36 6.40 -5.92 -7.38
C GLN A 36 7.09 -5.39 -6.12
N ARG A 37 7.51 -4.11 -6.11
CA ARG A 37 8.07 -3.47 -4.91
C ARG A 37 7.07 -3.47 -3.75
N MET A 38 5.81 -3.15 -3.99
CA MET A 38 4.77 -3.15 -2.95
C MET A 38 4.52 -4.55 -2.38
N VAL A 39 4.43 -5.58 -3.23
CA VAL A 39 4.26 -6.97 -2.79
C VAL A 39 5.43 -7.42 -1.90
N ASN A 40 6.66 -7.08 -2.29
CA ASN A 40 7.86 -7.44 -1.54
C ASN A 40 7.90 -6.75 -0.16
N VAL A 41 7.49 -5.47 -0.07
CA VAL A 41 7.45 -4.73 1.20
C VAL A 41 6.33 -5.24 2.12
N THR A 42 5.20 -5.67 1.55
CA THR A 42 4.00 -5.97 2.33
C THR A 42 3.91 -7.44 2.76
N SER A 43 4.43 -8.40 1.98
CA SER A 43 4.08 -9.83 2.12
C SER A 43 4.45 -10.47 3.46
N VAL A 44 5.60 -10.14 4.04
CA VAL A 44 6.09 -10.79 5.28
C VAL A 44 5.64 -10.01 6.51
N PHE A 45 5.86 -8.69 6.51
CA PHE A 45 5.54 -7.81 7.63
C PHE A 45 4.02 -7.62 7.83
N ALA A 46 3.23 -7.56 6.75
CA ALA A 46 1.78 -7.36 6.89
C ALA A 46 1.08 -8.58 7.48
N LYS A 47 1.52 -9.80 7.16
CA LYS A 47 0.93 -11.04 7.71
C LYS A 47 1.23 -11.20 9.19
N ALA A 48 2.49 -10.99 9.59
CA ALA A 48 2.87 -11.05 11.00
C ALA A 48 2.20 -9.93 11.82
N SER A 49 2.14 -8.71 11.30
CA SER A 49 1.48 -7.57 11.98
C SER A 49 -0.01 -7.75 12.11
N SER A 50 -0.71 -8.12 11.03
CA SER A 50 -2.15 -8.39 11.08
C SER A 50 -2.50 -9.48 12.08
N TYR A 51 -1.68 -10.53 12.18
CA TYR A 51 -1.85 -11.57 13.19
C TYR A 51 -1.66 -11.05 14.62
N LEU A 52 -0.60 -10.28 14.88
CA LEU A 52 -0.36 -9.70 16.21
C LEU A 52 -1.44 -8.69 16.62
N VAL A 53 -1.90 -7.86 15.69
CA VAL A 53 -3.00 -6.92 15.89
C VAL A 53 -4.28 -7.69 16.21
N ALA A 54 -4.62 -8.73 15.44
CA ALA A 54 -5.77 -9.57 15.71
C ALA A 54 -5.68 -10.26 17.09
N GLN A 55 -4.49 -10.75 17.48
CA GLN A 55 -4.27 -11.34 18.79
C GLN A 55 -4.47 -10.32 19.93
N ARG A 56 -3.99 -9.09 19.77
CA ARG A 56 -4.17 -8.02 20.76
C ARG A 56 -5.63 -7.61 20.89
N ILE A 57 -6.34 -7.47 19.77
CA ILE A 57 -7.77 -7.17 19.76
C ILE A 57 -8.56 -8.28 20.47
N ALA A 58 -8.26 -9.55 20.19
CA ALA A 58 -8.90 -10.69 20.84
C ALA A 58 -8.65 -10.74 22.36
N LYS A 59 -7.45 -10.38 22.82
CA LYS A 59 -7.12 -10.27 24.25
C LYS A 59 -7.86 -9.13 24.93
N VAL A 60 -8.00 -7.99 24.27
CA VAL A 60 -8.61 -6.77 24.83
C VAL A 60 -10.15 -6.84 24.81
N ARG A 61 -10.76 -7.73 24.00
CA ARG A 61 -12.22 -7.94 23.86
C ARG A 61 -13.01 -6.66 23.57
N LYS A 62 -12.38 -5.68 22.91
CA LYS A 62 -12.99 -4.39 22.54
C LYS A 62 -13.26 -4.32 21.04
N PRO A 63 -14.21 -3.46 20.61
CA PRO A 63 -14.56 -3.29 19.20
C PRO A 63 -13.37 -2.83 18.35
N HIS A 64 -13.46 -3.13 17.06
CA HIS A 64 -12.48 -2.87 16.00
C HIS A 64 -11.96 -1.42 15.92
N THR A 65 -12.65 -0.47 16.54
CA THR A 65 -12.24 0.94 16.65
C THR A 65 -10.89 1.11 17.38
N ILE A 66 -10.53 0.20 18.29
CA ILE A 66 -9.22 0.21 18.97
C ILE A 66 -8.10 -0.36 18.09
N ALA A 67 -8.43 -0.96 16.94
CA ALA A 67 -7.44 -1.49 16.03
C ALA A 67 -6.48 -0.41 15.54
N GLU A 68 -6.93 0.83 15.28
CA GLU A 68 -6.07 1.93 14.85
C GLU A 68 -5.05 2.33 15.93
N GLU A 69 -5.47 2.33 17.20
CA GLU A 69 -4.61 2.64 18.35
C GLU A 69 -3.60 1.50 18.64
N LEU A 70 -3.98 0.25 18.38
CA LEU A 70 -3.13 -0.93 18.56
C LEU A 70 -2.26 -1.26 17.34
N LEU A 71 -2.57 -0.70 16.17
CA LEU A 71 -1.83 -0.91 14.92
C LEU A 71 -0.42 -0.34 15.02
N LEU A 72 -0.30 0.88 15.55
CA LEU A 72 0.97 1.58 15.65
C LEU A 72 1.94 0.87 16.61
N PRO A 73 1.56 0.50 17.86
CA PRO A 73 2.40 -0.31 18.74
C PRO A 73 2.76 -1.67 18.13
N ALA A 74 1.82 -2.37 17.50
CA ALA A 74 2.10 -3.69 16.91
C ALA A 74 3.07 -3.63 15.71
N ALA A 75 3.00 -2.56 14.93
CA ALA A 75 3.96 -2.30 13.85
C ALA A 75 5.36 -1.97 14.38
N MET A 76 5.44 -1.23 15.50
CA MET A 76 6.70 -0.91 16.18
C MET A 76 7.34 -2.15 16.80
N ASP A 77 6.56 -3.00 17.48
CA ASP A 77 7.05 -4.22 18.13
C ASP A 77 7.63 -5.25 17.12
N LEU A 78 7.09 -5.29 15.90
CA LEU A 78 7.65 -6.09 14.82
C LEU A 78 8.96 -5.56 14.27
N CYS A 79 9.22 -4.27 14.46
CA CYS A 79 10.41 -3.60 13.96
C CYS A 79 11.57 -3.66 14.96
N ASP A 80 11.28 -3.66 16.26
CA ASP A 80 12.29 -3.82 17.31
C ASP A 80 12.76 -5.28 17.46
N GLY A 81 11.91 -6.26 17.12
CA GLY A 81 12.22 -7.69 17.20
C GLY A 81 12.94 -8.28 15.98
N GLY A 82 13.17 -7.52 14.91
CA GLY A 82 13.76 -8.02 13.68
C GLY A 82 14.61 -6.97 12.97
N GLU A 83 15.90 -7.25 12.79
CA GLU A 83 16.84 -6.46 12.00
C GLU A 83 16.30 -6.18 10.58
N ARG A 84 15.64 -5.03 10.42
CA ARG A 84 15.69 -4.08 9.28
C ARG A 84 14.36 -3.34 9.16
N CYS A 85 14.47 -2.01 9.07
CA CYS A 85 13.47 -1.06 8.54
C CYS A 85 12.44 -0.43 9.49
N GLY A 86 12.91 0.27 10.54
CA GLY A 86 12.09 1.28 11.25
C GLY A 86 11.79 2.53 10.41
N CYS A 87 12.59 2.82 9.38
CA CYS A 87 12.49 4.07 8.61
C CYS A 87 11.40 4.08 7.52
N GLN A 88 10.80 2.92 7.17
CA GLN A 88 9.85 2.83 6.06
C GLN A 88 8.38 2.79 6.50
N ILE A 89 8.09 2.32 7.72
CA ILE A 89 6.71 2.16 8.20
C ILE A 89 6.10 3.51 8.61
N ALA A 90 6.88 4.37 9.28
CA ALA A 90 6.45 5.72 9.66
C ALA A 90 6.08 6.60 8.44
N LYS A 91 6.74 6.38 7.29
CA LYS A 91 6.41 7.09 6.03
C LYS A 91 5.14 6.58 5.36
N CYS A 92 4.81 5.29 5.51
CA CYS A 92 3.61 4.71 4.91
C CYS A 92 2.33 4.99 5.72
N ILE A 93 2.44 5.21 7.05
CA ILE A 93 1.30 5.52 7.92
C ILE A 93 1.02 7.03 7.99
N SER A 94 1.99 7.89 7.62
CA SER A 94 1.85 9.36 7.61
C SER A 94 1.05 9.96 6.43
N VAL A 95 0.17 9.20 5.78
CA VAL A 95 -0.78 9.81 4.82
C VAL A 95 -1.94 10.42 5.61
N LYS A 96 -1.75 11.66 6.08
CA LYS A 96 -2.81 12.64 6.27
C LYS A 96 -2.73 13.66 5.14
#